data_AF-A0A1X1NB17-F1
#
_entry.id   AF-A0A1X1NB17-F1
#
_cell.length_a   1.000
_cell.length_b   1.000
_cell.length_c   1.000
_cell.angle_alpha   90.00
_cell.angle_beta   90.00
_cell.angle_gamma   90.00
#
_symmetry.space_group_name_H-M   'P 1'
#
loop_
_entity.id
_entity.type
_entity.pdbx_description
1 polymer ?
#
loop_
_entity_poly.entity_id
_entity_poly.type
_entity_poly.pdbx_seq_one_letter_code
_entity_poly.pdbx_strand_id
1 'polypeptide(L)'
;MVIGDWDPTGLHLFTALAEDVTAFAALDAPDVTMHFDRLAVTEDQIAEFGLPTAPVKASDRRSFPGTSTTQAEALPPDALASLVRDAISRRRDTGILAEVLEREEAQRRALLEGFPA
;
A
#
# COMPACT_ATOMS: atom_id res chain seq x y z
N MET A 1 2.29 2.00 3.27
CA MET A 1 1.09 1.37 2.68
C MET A 1 1.28 -0.13 2.71
N VAL A 2 0.25 -0.90 3.08
CA VAL A 2 0.32 -2.37 3.22
C VAL A 2 -0.91 -3.01 2.56
N ILE A 3 -0.68 -4.13 1.88
CA ILE A 3 -1.71 -5.08 1.45
C ILE A 3 -1.46 -6.37 2.22
N GLY A 4 -2.51 -6.93 2.81
CA GLY A 4 -2.42 -8.19 3.52
C GLY A 4 -3.79 -8.76 3.84
N ASP A 5 -3.79 -9.96 4.40
CA ASP A 5 -5.02 -10.68 4.68
C ASP A 5 -5.87 -9.97 5.73
N TRP A 6 -7.18 -10.09 5.59
CA TRP A 6 -8.13 -9.75 6.65
C TRP A 6 -8.18 -10.92 7.63
N ASP A 7 -7.19 -10.99 8.51
CA ASP A 7 -7.14 -11.97 9.59
C ASP A 7 -6.37 -11.41 10.80
N PRO A 8 -6.45 -12.06 11.98
CA PRO A 8 -5.79 -11.55 13.18
C PRO A 8 -4.27 -11.41 13.03
N THR A 9 -3.63 -12.24 12.21
CA THR A 9 -2.18 -12.19 11.96
C THR A 9 -1.82 -10.99 11.08
N GLY A 10 -2.54 -10.78 9.98
CA GLY A 10 -2.32 -9.70 9.03
C GLY A 10 -2.56 -8.33 9.65
N LEU A 11 -3.58 -8.19 10.50
CA LEU A 11 -3.82 -6.94 11.25
C LEU A 11 -2.72 -6.69 12.27
N HIS A 12 -2.30 -7.72 13.01
CA HIS A 12 -1.23 -7.57 13.99
C HIS A 12 0.11 -7.20 13.34
N LEU A 13 0.46 -7.81 12.21
CA LEU A 13 1.67 -7.50 11.46
C LEU A 13 1.69 -6.04 10.98
N PHE A 14 0.53 -5.53 10.55
CA PHE A 14 0.39 -4.12 10.17
C PHE A 14 0.67 -3.17 11.35
N THR A 15 0.08 -3.46 12.52
CA THR A 15 0.32 -2.65 13.73
C THR A 15 1.79 -2.69 14.15
N ALA A 16 2.40 -3.89 14.20
CA ALA A 16 3.80 -4.05 14.56
C ALA A 16 4.74 -3.29 13.62
N LEU A 17 4.48 -3.37 12.30
CA LEU A 17 5.24 -2.59 11.31
C LEU A 17 5.13 -1.09 11.56
N ALA A 18 3.92 -0.59 11.86
CA ALA A 18 3.71 0.84 12.11
C ALA A 18 4.43 1.30 13.39
N GLU A 19 4.39 0.50 14.46
CA GLU A 19 5.10 0.77 15.72
C GLU A 19 6.61 0.78 15.51
N ASP A 20 7.17 -0.25 14.85
CA ASP A 20 8.62 -0.37 14.63
C ASP A 20 9.17 0.77 13.76
N VAL A 21 8.50 1.09 12.66
CA VAL A 21 8.92 2.19 11.76
C VAL A 21 8.81 3.53 12.46
N THR A 22 7.77 3.74 13.27
CA THR A 22 7.62 4.97 14.06
C THR A 22 8.73 5.09 15.11
N ALA A 23 9.02 4.01 15.83
CA ALA A 23 10.10 3.98 16.82
C ALA A 23 11.47 4.21 16.19
N PHE A 24 11.72 3.65 15.00
CA PHE A 24 12.94 3.89 14.24
C PHE A 24 13.06 5.37 13.82
N ALA A 25 12.01 5.95 13.25
CA ALA A 25 12.01 7.33 12.80
C ALA A 25 12.12 8.33 13.97
N ALA A 26 11.64 7.98 15.17
CA ALA A 26 11.70 8.86 16.33
C ALA A 26 13.13 9.27 16.75
N LEU A 27 14.16 8.48 16.37
CA LEU A 27 15.56 8.83 16.63
C LEU A 27 16.10 9.88 15.66
N ASP A 28 15.88 9.68 14.36
CA ASP A 28 16.56 10.47 13.31
C ASP A 28 15.67 11.57 12.71
N ALA A 29 14.35 11.48 12.88
CA ALA A 29 13.35 12.33 12.25
C ALA A 29 12.13 12.57 13.17
N PRO A 30 12.33 13.13 14.38
CA PRO A 30 11.28 13.25 15.40
C PRO A 30 10.10 14.16 14.97
N ASP A 31 10.35 15.10 14.05
CA ASP A 31 9.34 16.03 13.55
C ASP A 31 8.55 15.50 12.34
N VAL A 32 8.90 14.30 11.84
CA VAL A 32 8.26 13.73 10.65
C VAL A 32 7.08 12.86 11.07
N THR A 33 5.89 13.22 10.61
CA THR A 33 4.70 12.39 10.80
C THR A 33 4.70 11.23 9.79
N MET A 34 4.67 10.00 10.31
CA MET A 34 4.55 8.80 9.49
C MET A 34 3.07 8.47 9.22
N HIS A 35 2.75 8.13 7.97
CA HIS A 35 1.41 7.72 7.56
C HIS A 35 1.41 6.24 7.14
N PHE A 36 0.58 5.44 7.81
CA PHE A 36 0.42 4.02 7.53
C PHE A 36 -1.00 3.73 7.07
N ASP A 37 -1.11 3.19 5.86
CA ASP A 37 -2.40 2.85 5.25
C ASP A 37 -2.44 1.38 4.92
N ARG A 38 -3.48 0.70 5.40
CA ARG A 38 -3.81 -0.66 5.00
C ARG A 38 -4.82 -0.60 3.86
N LEU A 39 -4.38 -0.93 2.65
CA LEU A 39 -5.16 -0.74 1.41
C LEU A 39 -6.14 -1.88 1.13
N ALA A 40 -5.75 -3.10 1.51
CA ALA A 40 -6.54 -4.31 1.33
C ALA A 40 -6.04 -5.39 2.30
N VAL A 41 -6.85 -6.39 2.64
CA VAL A 41 -8.30 -6.48 2.37
C VAL A 41 -9.09 -5.90 3.54
N THR A 42 -10.03 -4.98 3.29
CA THR A 42 -10.94 -4.42 4.31
C THR A 42 -12.28 -5.14 4.34
N GLU A 43 -13.03 -5.01 5.43
CA GLU A 43 -14.39 -5.57 5.54
C GLU A 43 -15.33 -5.00 4.46
N ASP A 44 -15.23 -3.71 4.15
CA ASP A 44 -16.00 -3.08 3.07
C ASP A 44 -15.70 -3.72 1.71
N GLN A 45 -14.43 -4.01 1.42
CA GLN A 45 -14.02 -4.69 0.18
C GLN A 45 -14.54 -6.14 0.14
N ILE A 46 -14.57 -6.84 1.28
CA ILE A 46 -15.14 -8.18 1.36
C ILE A 46 -16.62 -8.16 0.95
N ALA A 47 -17.38 -7.19 1.48
CA ALA A 47 -18.79 -7.02 1.17
C ALA A 47 -19.03 -6.56 -0.28
N GLU A 48 -18.25 -5.58 -0.76
CA GLU A 48 -18.37 -5.00 -2.11
C GLU A 48 -18.10 -6.04 -3.21
N PHE A 49 -17.02 -6.80 -3.07
CA PHE A 49 -16.59 -7.78 -4.08
C PHE A 49 -17.17 -9.18 -3.85
N GLY A 50 -17.93 -9.38 -2.77
CA GLY A 50 -18.47 -10.71 -2.40
C GLY A 50 -17.37 -11.75 -2.19
N LEU A 51 -16.28 -11.36 -1.51
CA LEU A 51 -15.09 -12.19 -1.40
C LEU A 51 -15.35 -13.44 -0.54
N PRO A 52 -14.73 -14.58 -0.87
CA PRO A 52 -14.81 -15.78 -0.04
C PRO A 52 -14.26 -15.51 1.36
N THR A 53 -14.98 -16.00 2.37
CA THR A 53 -14.63 -15.85 3.79
C THR A 53 -14.47 -17.21 4.47
N ALA A 54 -13.57 -17.30 5.45
CA ALA A 54 -13.41 -18.46 6.32
C ALA A 54 -13.63 -18.08 7.80
N PRO A 55 -14.02 -19.02 8.67
CA PRO A 55 -14.09 -18.74 10.11
C PRO A 55 -12.69 -18.48 10.68
N VAL A 56 -12.61 -17.59 11.66
CA VAL A 56 -11.37 -17.34 12.41
C VAL A 56 -10.99 -18.62 13.17
N LYS A 57 -9.71 -19.01 13.13
CA LYS A 57 -9.22 -20.17 13.87
C LYS A 57 -9.47 -19.96 15.37
N ALA A 58 -10.13 -20.91 16.02
CA ALA A 58 -10.43 -20.85 17.45
C ALA A 58 -9.18 -20.77 18.36
N SER A 59 -8.02 -21.21 17.85
CA SER A 59 -6.74 -21.11 18.55
C SER A 59 -6.10 -19.73 18.47
N ASP A 60 -6.56 -18.85 17.58
CA ASP A 60 -6.03 -17.50 17.46
C ASP A 60 -6.62 -16.62 18.56
N ARG A 61 -5.76 -16.16 19.46
CA ARG A 61 -6.12 -15.36 20.64
C ARG A 61 -5.94 -13.86 20.42
N ARG A 62 -5.47 -13.45 19.24
CA ARG A 62 -5.25 -12.04 18.93
C ARG A 62 -6.59 -11.33 18.80
N SER A 63 -6.63 -10.08 19.28
CA SER A 63 -7.81 -9.23 19.10
C SER A 63 -8.06 -9.03 17.60
N PHE A 64 -9.25 -9.37 17.15
CA PHE A 64 -9.65 -9.24 15.75
C PHE A 64 -11.07 -8.68 15.68
N PRO A 65 -11.28 -7.54 14.99
CA PRO A 65 -12.58 -6.90 14.92
C PRO A 65 -13.57 -7.64 14.00
N GLY A 66 -13.06 -8.45 13.05
CA GLY A 66 -13.89 -9.18 12.10
C GLY A 66 -14.45 -10.49 12.65
N THR A 67 -15.53 -10.96 12.04
CA THR A 67 -16.14 -12.27 12.36
C THR A 67 -15.62 -13.41 11.48
N SER A 68 -14.92 -13.08 10.38
CA SER A 68 -14.39 -14.00 9.40
C SER A 68 -13.09 -13.49 8.79
N THR A 69 -12.32 -14.40 8.19
CA THR A 69 -11.07 -14.09 7.53
C THR A 69 -11.18 -14.15 6.01
N THR A 70 -10.40 -13.33 5.32
CA THR A 70 -10.31 -13.33 3.85
C THR A 70 -8.87 -13.09 3.42
N GLN A 71 -8.40 -13.87 2.45
CA GLN A 71 -7.07 -13.76 1.88
C GLN A 71 -7.00 -12.63 0.86
N ALA A 72 -5.86 -11.92 0.78
CA ALA A 72 -5.67 -10.82 -0.16
C ALA A 72 -5.75 -11.25 -1.62
N GLU A 73 -5.30 -12.47 -1.92
CA GLU A 73 -5.41 -13.10 -3.25
C GLU A 73 -6.85 -13.33 -3.74
N ALA A 74 -7.84 -13.23 -2.85
CA ALA A 74 -9.25 -13.32 -3.22
C ALA A 74 -9.73 -12.06 -3.95
N LEU A 75 -9.05 -10.92 -3.78
CA LEU A 75 -9.43 -9.67 -4.43
C LEU A 75 -9.16 -9.76 -5.94
N PRO A 76 -10.07 -9.24 -6.80
CA PRO A 76 -9.83 -9.21 -8.24
C PRO A 76 -8.51 -8.50 -8.59
N PRO A 77 -7.67 -9.07 -9.47
CA PRO A 77 -6.37 -8.49 -9.81
C PRO A 77 -6.44 -7.04 -10.31
N ASP A 78 -7.45 -6.70 -11.12
CA ASP A 78 -7.65 -5.35 -11.64
C ASP A 78 -8.03 -4.35 -10.53
N ALA A 79 -8.82 -4.80 -9.55
CA ALA A 79 -9.17 -4.00 -8.38
C ALA A 79 -7.94 -3.76 -7.51
N LEU A 80 -7.13 -4.80 -7.27
CA LEU A 80 -5.86 -4.67 -6.53
C LEU A 80 -4.90 -3.71 -7.23
N ALA A 81 -4.74 -3.85 -8.55
CA ALA A 81 -3.87 -2.99 -9.34
C ALA A 81 -4.34 -1.52 -9.27
N SER A 82 -5.65 -1.28 -9.31
CA SER A 82 -6.24 0.06 -9.20
C SER A 82 -6.01 0.64 -7.82
N LEU A 83 -6.24 -0.12 -6.73
CA LEU A 83 -5.97 0.31 -5.36
C LEU A 83 -4.52 0.75 -5.16
N VAL A 84 -3.57 -0.04 -5.64
CA VAL A 84 -2.13 0.27 -5.56
C VAL A 84 -1.82 1.52 -6.36
N ARG A 85 -2.29 1.58 -7.62
CA ARG A 85 -2.03 2.71 -8.53
C ARG A 85 -2.56 4.01 -7.97
N ASP A 86 -3.78 4.03 -7.45
CA ASP A 86 -4.40 5.23 -6.94
C ASP A 86 -3.71 5.70 -5.66
N ALA A 87 -3.37 4.75 -4.79
CA ALA A 87 -2.71 5.08 -3.54
C ALA A 87 -1.26 5.57 -3.74
N ILE A 88 -0.53 5.05 -4.75
CA ILE A 88 0.76 5.62 -5.17
C ILE A 88 0.54 7.02 -5.76
N SER A 89 -0.43 7.17 -6.68
CA SER A 89 -0.68 8.44 -7.37
C SER A 89 -1.01 9.57 -6.40
N ARG A 90 -1.84 9.30 -5.38
CA ARG A 90 -2.21 10.29 -4.34
C ARG A 90 -1.05 10.75 -3.45
N ARG A 91 0.05 10.00 -3.40
CA ARG A 91 1.22 10.31 -2.55
C ARG A 91 2.37 10.96 -3.30
N ARG A 92 2.23 11.15 -4.61
CA ARG A 92 3.24 11.81 -5.44
C ARG A 92 2.94 13.29 -5.53
N ASP A 93 3.97 14.10 -5.34
CA ASP A 93 3.90 15.51 -5.71
C ASP A 93 3.86 15.60 -7.24
N THR A 94 2.74 16.07 -7.79
CA THR A 94 2.53 16.16 -9.23
C THR A 94 3.38 17.25 -9.88
N GLY A 95 3.76 18.29 -9.13
CA GLY A 95 4.66 19.35 -9.61
C GLY A 95 6.07 18.82 -9.79
N ILE A 96 6.62 18.20 -8.74
CA ILE A 96 7.95 17.57 -8.80
C ILE A 96 7.97 16.50 -9.90
N LEU A 97 6.90 15.70 -10.02
CA LEU A 97 6.81 14.71 -11.08
C LEU A 97 6.88 15.34 -12.48
N ALA A 98 6.11 16.40 -12.72
CA ALA A 98 6.10 17.07 -14.01
C ALA A 98 7.49 17.61 -14.36
N GLU A 99 8.15 18.29 -13.40
CA GLU A 99 9.50 18.81 -13.57
C GLU A 99 10.52 17.72 -13.92
N VAL A 100 10.46 16.56 -13.24
CA VAL A 100 11.35 15.43 -13.51
C VAL A 100 11.13 14.87 -14.92
N LEU A 101 9.87 14.71 -15.34
CA LEU A 101 9.53 14.19 -16.67
C LEU A 101 9.94 15.16 -17.79
N GLU A 102 9.75 16.46 -17.60
CA GLU A 102 10.20 17.47 -18.56
C GLU A 102 11.73 17.45 -18.72
N ARG A 103 12.45 17.33 -17.60
CA ARG A 103 13.92 17.22 -17.62
C ARG A 103 14.38 15.94 -18.32
N GLU A 104 13.76 14.81 -18.04
CA GLU A 104 14.07 13.54 -18.69
C GLU A 104 13.85 13.63 -20.21
N GLU A 105 12.74 14.23 -20.65
CA GLU A 105 12.43 14.37 -22.07
C GLU A 105 13.39 15.32 -22.79
N ALA A 106 13.82 16.40 -22.15
CA ALA A 106 14.86 17.28 -22.67
C ALA A 106 16.21 16.55 -22.82
N GLN A 107 16.57 15.72 -21.83
CA GLN A 107 17.78 14.90 -21.89
C GLN A 107 17.71 13.84 -22.99
N ARG A 108 16.57 13.16 -23.14
CA ARG A 108 16.33 12.19 -24.20
C ARG A 108 16.49 12.83 -25.58
N ARG A 109 15.87 14.00 -25.80
CA ARG A 109 16.01 14.76 -27.06
C ARG A 109 17.46 15.13 -27.36
N ALA A 110 18.18 15.69 -26.37
CA ALA A 110 19.57 16.05 -26.53
C ALA A 110 20.47 14.84 -26.88
N LEU A 111 20.20 13.67 -26.30
CA LEU A 111 20.92 12.44 -26.66
C LEU A 111 20.62 12.02 -28.10
N LEU A 112 19.35 11.96 -28.50
CA LEU A 112 18.96 11.56 -29.85
C LEU A 112 19.48 12.52 -30.93
N GLU A 113 19.51 13.82 -30.66
CA GLU A 113 20.07 14.83 -31.56
C GLU A 113 21.61 14.78 -31.61
N GLY A 114 22.27 14.29 -30.55
CA GLY A 114 23.72 14.17 -30.44
C GLY A 114 24.32 12.90 -31.07
N PHE A 115 23.49 11.93 -31.51
CA PHE A 115 23.96 10.76 -32.25
C PHE A 115 23.89 11.02 -33.76
N PRO A 116 25.04 11.17 -34.46
CA PRO A 116 25.04 11.19 -35.92
C PRO A 116 24.60 9.82 -36.47
N ALA A 117 23.84 9.85 -37.57
CA ALA A 117 23.31 8.67 -38.28
C ALA A 117 24.40 7.70 -38.77
#